data_AF-A0AAV7Y8S9-F1
#
_entry.id   AF-A0AAV7Y8S9-F1
#
_cell.length_a   1.000
_cell.length_b   1.000
_cell.length_c   1.000
_cell.angle_alpha   90.00
_cell.angle_beta   90.00
_cell.angle_gamma   90.00
#
_symmetry.space_group_name_H-M   'P 1'
#
loop_
_entity.id
_entity.type
_entity.pdbx_description
1 polymer ?
#
loop_
_entity_poly.entity_id
_entity_poly.type
_entity_poly.pdbx_seq_one_letter_code
_entity_poly.pdbx_strand_id
1 'polypeptide(L)'
;MDDIKFHQCVKLSDFQNDQSITFIPPDGEFELMSYRISKPLKPLFVVGALIETHARSRVEYYIKVKSLFRVTLQATETQVIIPVSPNVDSPTFKTTIGKCVYHAQMDAMIWTIKTFEGRKNHVLRAHFKLSSFSDEDVLQKNKPIYLRFKINYKTVSGLMVKYLKVHEKSGYKSLPWVRYFTETKDNNYAIRIN
;
A
#
# COMPACT_ATOMS: atom_id res chain seq x y z
N MET A 1 -11.56 1.36 17.45
CA MET A 1 -12.05 0.20 16.69
C MET A 1 -13.50 0.52 16.54
N ASP A 2 -13.89 0.82 15.32
CA ASP A 2 -15.10 1.61 15.10
C ASP A 2 -16.19 0.73 14.51
N ASP A 3 -15.78 -0.29 13.76
CA ASP A 3 -16.64 -1.37 13.30
C ASP A 3 -15.86 -2.69 13.43
N ILE A 4 -16.52 -3.74 13.89
CA ILE A 4 -15.96 -5.09 14.05
C ILE A 4 -17.01 -6.08 13.57
N LYS A 5 -16.60 -6.99 12.67
CA LYS A 5 -17.42 -8.11 12.23
C LYS A 5 -16.71 -9.41 12.58
N PHE A 6 -17.46 -10.34 13.15
CA PHE A 6 -16.95 -11.65 13.55
C PHE A 6 -17.46 -12.73 12.60
N HIS A 7 -16.68 -13.80 12.49
CA HIS A 7 -17.16 -15.04 11.90
C HIS A 7 -18.31 -15.63 12.74
N GLN A 8 -19.19 -16.39 12.10
CA GLN A 8 -20.33 -17.05 12.75
C GLN A 8 -19.95 -18.03 13.87
N CYS A 9 -18.69 -18.47 13.92
CA CYS A 9 -18.21 -19.38 14.95
C CYS A 9 -17.87 -18.70 16.29
N VAL A 10 -17.92 -17.37 16.36
CA VAL A 10 -17.60 -16.58 17.55
C VAL A 10 -18.82 -16.44 18.45
N LYS A 11 -18.64 -16.68 19.75
CA LYS A 11 -19.65 -16.48 20.78
C LYS A 11 -19.71 -14.99 21.16
N LEU A 12 -20.70 -14.28 20.62
CA LEU A 12 -20.87 -12.84 20.85
C LEU A 12 -21.14 -12.49 22.32
N SER A 13 -21.76 -13.39 23.09
CA SER A 13 -22.03 -13.20 24.53
C SER A 13 -20.76 -12.96 25.34
N ASP A 14 -19.70 -13.72 25.05
CA ASP A 14 -18.45 -13.65 25.79
C ASP A 14 -17.75 -12.32 25.49
N PHE A 15 -17.73 -11.92 24.21
CA PHE A 15 -17.16 -10.65 23.78
C PHE A 15 -17.86 -9.43 24.41
N GLN A 16 -19.17 -9.48 24.58
CA GLN A 16 -19.92 -8.38 25.22
C GLN A 16 -19.60 -8.25 26.72
N ASN A 17 -19.25 -9.36 27.39
CA ASN A 17 -19.01 -9.37 28.83
C ASN A 17 -17.58 -8.91 29.18
N ASP A 18 -16.56 -9.51 28.58
CA ASP A 18 -15.15 -9.30 28.97
C ASP A 18 -14.22 -9.01 27.79
N GLN A 19 -14.78 -8.76 26.60
CA GLN A 19 -14.04 -8.54 25.35
C GLN A 19 -13.18 -9.75 24.92
N SER A 20 -13.46 -10.95 25.44
CA SER A 20 -12.83 -12.19 24.97
C SER A 20 -13.47 -12.70 23.69
N ILE A 21 -12.65 -13.19 22.76
CA ILE A 21 -13.12 -13.80 21.51
C ILE A 21 -13.03 -15.32 21.68
N THR A 22 -14.16 -15.93 22.02
CA THR A 22 -14.29 -17.40 22.15
C THR A 22 -14.94 -17.97 20.89
N PHE A 23 -14.36 -19.01 20.30
CA PHE A 23 -14.89 -19.63 19.08
C PHE A 23 -14.48 -21.09 18.93
N ILE A 24 -15.22 -21.82 18.09
CA ILE A 24 -14.84 -23.16 17.62
C ILE A 24 -14.42 -23.00 16.14
N PRO A 25 -13.13 -23.13 15.79
CA PRO A 25 -12.67 -22.89 14.42
C PRO A 25 -13.28 -23.90 13.44
N PRO A 26 -13.72 -23.47 12.25
CA PRO A 26 -13.87 -24.34 11.10
C PRO A 26 -12.54 -24.97 10.68
N ASP A 27 -12.59 -26.08 9.94
CA ASP A 27 -11.40 -26.69 9.38
C ASP A 27 -10.84 -25.84 8.23
N GLY A 28 -9.52 -25.62 8.25
CA GLY A 28 -8.79 -24.90 7.19
C GLY A 28 -8.64 -23.39 7.44
N GLU A 29 -8.43 -22.65 6.35
CA GLU A 29 -8.24 -21.19 6.38
C GLU A 29 -9.59 -20.47 6.40
N PHE A 30 -9.77 -19.52 7.34
CA PHE A 30 -10.98 -18.71 7.41
C PHE A 30 -10.69 -17.33 8.02
N GLU A 31 -11.55 -16.36 7.70
CA GLU A 31 -11.51 -15.03 8.30
C GLU A 31 -12.25 -15.04 9.65
N LEU A 32 -11.50 -15.00 10.75
CA LEU A 32 -12.07 -14.97 12.10
C LEU A 32 -12.80 -13.65 12.41
N MET A 33 -12.20 -12.51 12.01
CA MET A 33 -12.76 -11.18 12.23
C MET A 33 -12.24 -10.17 11.22
N SER A 34 -13.06 -9.18 10.89
CA SER A 34 -12.65 -7.93 10.25
C SER A 34 -12.92 -6.75 11.17
N TYR A 35 -12.10 -5.71 11.06
CA TYR A 35 -12.27 -4.50 11.85
C TYR A 35 -11.89 -3.25 11.07
N ARG A 36 -12.48 -2.11 11.44
CA ARG A 36 -12.16 -0.79 10.90
C ARG A 36 -11.67 0.15 12.00
N ILE A 37 -10.69 0.98 11.64
CA ILE A 37 -10.18 2.07 12.48
C ILE A 37 -10.21 3.34 11.64
N SER A 38 -10.85 4.38 12.16
CA SER A 38 -11.00 5.68 11.51
C SER A 38 -10.07 6.74 12.13
N LYS A 39 -9.28 6.37 13.15
CA LYS A 39 -8.25 7.24 13.71
C LYS A 39 -7.23 7.61 12.62
N PRO A 40 -6.79 8.87 12.55
CA PRO A 40 -5.79 9.29 11.56
C PRO A 40 -4.49 8.53 11.80
N LEU A 41 -4.05 7.80 10.78
CA LEU A 41 -2.83 7.00 10.81
C LEU A 41 -1.66 7.83 10.27
N LYS A 42 -0.48 7.65 10.87
CA LYS A 42 0.74 8.23 10.30
C LYS A 42 1.03 7.54 8.95
N PRO A 43 1.25 8.30 7.86
CA PRO A 43 1.53 7.70 6.55
C PRO A 43 2.82 6.88 6.60
N LEU A 44 2.83 5.76 5.88
CA LEU A 44 4.00 4.88 5.78
C LEU A 44 5.00 5.37 4.72
N PHE A 45 4.49 6.07 3.72
CA PHE A 45 5.25 6.68 2.66
C PHE A 45 4.78 8.11 2.41
N VAL A 46 5.73 8.96 2.05
CA VAL A 46 5.49 10.30 1.50
C VAL A 46 6.01 10.31 0.09
N VAL A 47 5.19 10.80 -0.84
CA VAL A 47 5.56 10.95 -2.25
C VAL A 47 5.52 12.43 -2.57
N GLY A 48 6.65 12.97 -3.00
CA GLY A 48 6.73 14.27 -3.66
C GLY A 48 6.80 14.05 -5.16
N ALA A 49 6.03 14.81 -5.93
CA ALA A 49 6.05 14.78 -7.38
C ALA A 49 6.18 16.22 -7.89
N LEU A 50 7.11 16.41 -8.82
CA LEU A 50 7.29 17.66 -9.56
C LEU A 50 7.18 17.32 -11.05
N ILE A 51 6.25 17.98 -11.73
CA ILE A 51 5.96 17.76 -13.15
C ILE A 51 6.29 19.06 -13.88
N GLU A 52 7.30 19.01 -14.74
CA GLU A 52 7.74 20.16 -15.53
C GLU A 52 7.40 19.92 -17.00
N THR A 53 6.63 20.83 -17.59
CA THR A 53 6.26 20.76 -19.02
C THR A 53 7.01 21.86 -19.75
N HIS A 54 7.81 21.49 -20.75
CA HIS A 54 8.57 22.45 -21.54
C HIS A 54 7.99 22.58 -22.95
N ALA A 55 7.51 23.79 -23.26
CA ALA A 55 7.18 24.23 -24.62
C ALA A 55 6.36 23.21 -25.45
N ARG A 56 5.44 22.47 -24.80
CA ARG A 56 4.57 21.45 -25.41
C ARG A 56 5.28 20.31 -26.17
N SER A 57 6.60 20.16 -26.00
CA SER A 57 7.40 19.14 -26.70
C SER A 57 7.87 18.01 -25.79
N ARG A 58 8.06 18.31 -24.51
CA ARG A 58 8.54 17.35 -23.52
C ARG A 58 7.91 17.59 -22.15
N VAL A 59 7.71 16.51 -21.42
CA VAL A 59 7.31 16.52 -20.02
C VAL A 59 8.30 15.71 -19.20
N GLU A 60 8.71 16.28 -18.07
CA GLU A 60 9.64 15.67 -17.13
C GLU A 60 8.93 15.42 -15.80
N TYR A 61 9.05 14.20 -15.30
CA TYR A 61 8.53 13.81 -13.99
C TYR A 61 9.70 13.58 -13.05
N TYR A 62 9.70 14.30 -11.94
CA TYR A 62 10.61 14.08 -10.82
C TYR A 62 9.81 13.58 -9.62
N ILE A 63 9.90 12.27 -9.35
CA ILE A 63 9.16 11.61 -8.27
C ILE A 63 10.14 11.20 -7.18
N LYS A 64 9.90 11.66 -5.95
CA LYS A 64 10.68 11.33 -4.76
C LYS A 64 9.77 10.60 -3.76
N VAL A 65 10.10 9.35 -3.49
CA VAL A 65 9.38 8.51 -2.51
C VAL A 65 10.25 8.37 -1.27
N LYS A 66 9.68 8.65 -0.09
CA LYS A 66 10.34 8.53 1.21
C LYS A 66 9.54 7.60 2.12
N SER A 67 10.20 6.60 2.69
CA SER A 67 9.60 5.74 3.71
C SER A 67 9.67 6.41 5.09
N LEU A 68 8.59 6.30 5.86
CA LEU A 68 8.48 6.86 7.21
C LEU A 68 8.49 5.80 8.32
N PHE A 69 8.48 4.51 7.96
CA PHE A 69 8.62 3.42 8.92
C PHE A 69 10.07 3.25 9.41
N ARG A 70 10.24 2.44 10.46
CA ARG A 70 11.54 2.20 11.13
C ARG A 70 12.54 1.55 10.18
N VAL A 71 13.83 1.85 10.37
CA VAL A 71 14.95 1.33 9.54
C VAL A 71 15.02 -0.20 9.53
N THR A 72 14.63 -0.85 10.62
CA THR A 72 14.60 -2.32 10.74
C THR A 72 13.51 -3.00 9.92
N LEU A 73 12.54 -2.24 9.41
CA LEU A 73 11.47 -2.74 8.58
C LEU A 73 11.77 -2.47 7.11
N GLN A 74 11.24 -3.33 6.25
CA GLN A 74 11.34 -3.21 4.80
C GLN A 74 9.97 -3.44 4.19
N ALA A 75 9.65 -2.68 3.15
CA ALA A 75 8.49 -2.94 2.32
C ALA A 75 8.90 -3.78 1.10
N THR A 76 8.14 -4.83 0.81
CA THR A 76 8.28 -5.68 -0.36
C THR A 76 7.19 -5.36 -1.38
N GLU A 77 7.39 -5.81 -2.62
CA GLU A 77 6.40 -5.68 -3.70
C GLU A 77 5.92 -4.23 -3.88
N THR A 78 6.83 -3.27 -3.71
CA THR A 78 6.48 -1.86 -3.74
C THR A 78 6.30 -1.41 -5.18
N GLN A 79 5.10 -0.95 -5.53
CA GLN A 79 4.79 -0.37 -6.83
C GLN A 79 4.27 1.06 -6.64
N VAL A 80 4.91 2.00 -7.31
CA VAL A 80 4.45 3.39 -7.41
C VAL A 80 3.81 3.54 -8.78
N ILE A 81 2.51 3.82 -8.82
CA ILE A 81 1.73 3.97 -10.05
C ILE A 81 1.51 5.46 -10.24
N ILE A 82 2.22 6.05 -11.21
CA ILE A 82 2.19 7.48 -11.50
C ILE A 82 1.38 7.68 -12.80
N PRO A 83 0.25 8.40 -12.76
CA PRO A 83 -0.49 8.73 -13.97
C PRO A 83 0.35 9.64 -14.87
N VAL A 84 0.28 9.41 -16.17
CA VAL A 84 0.96 10.21 -17.20
C VAL A 84 -0.04 10.73 -18.22
N SER A 85 0.40 11.65 -19.07
CA SER A 85 -0.42 12.13 -20.18
C SER A 85 -0.73 11.02 -21.17
N PRO A 86 -1.96 10.92 -21.70
CA PRO A 86 -2.26 10.00 -22.79
C PRO A 86 -1.46 10.33 -24.06
N ASN A 87 -1.02 11.59 -24.22
CA ASN A 87 -0.29 12.07 -25.39
C ASN A 87 1.25 11.95 -25.24
N VAL A 88 1.72 11.08 -24.34
CA VAL A 88 3.16 10.84 -24.19
C VAL A 88 3.67 9.73 -25.10
N ASP A 89 4.86 9.94 -25.64
CA ASP A 89 5.61 8.93 -26.39
C ASP A 89 7.10 8.94 -25.99
N SER A 90 7.85 7.92 -26.42
CA SER A 90 9.29 7.78 -26.21
C SER A 90 9.73 7.90 -24.73
N PRO A 91 9.22 7.04 -23.82
CA PRO A 91 9.53 7.11 -22.40
C PRO A 91 11.01 6.81 -22.10
N THR A 92 11.66 7.66 -21.33
CA THR A 92 13.01 7.42 -20.79
C THR A 92 12.99 7.51 -19.28
N PHE A 93 13.48 6.48 -18.59
CA PHE A 93 13.47 6.39 -17.13
C PHE A 93 14.87 6.33 -16.54
N LYS A 94 15.09 7.09 -15.46
CA LYS A 94 16.27 7.00 -14.59
C LYS A 94 15.81 6.84 -13.14
N THR A 95 16.07 5.69 -12.55
CA THR A 95 15.70 5.36 -11.18
C THR A 95 16.94 5.17 -10.32
N THR A 96 16.86 5.53 -9.03
CA THR A 96 17.93 5.18 -8.07
C THR A 96 17.91 3.69 -7.71
N ILE A 97 16.74 3.07 -7.74
CA ILE A 97 16.51 1.64 -7.45
C ILE A 97 15.28 1.15 -8.21
N GLY A 98 15.23 -0.15 -8.49
CA GLY A 98 14.07 -0.75 -9.13
C GLY A 98 13.93 -0.38 -10.61
N LYS A 99 12.85 -0.84 -11.23
CA LYS A 99 12.57 -0.67 -12.65
C LYS A 99 11.28 0.10 -12.85
N CYS A 100 11.28 1.06 -13.77
CA CYS A 100 10.08 1.77 -14.21
C CYS A 100 9.67 1.30 -15.61
N VAL A 101 8.38 1.09 -15.82
CA VAL A 101 7.81 0.69 -17.11
C VAL A 101 6.60 1.56 -17.40
N TYR A 102 6.47 2.05 -18.63
CA TYR A 102 5.27 2.73 -19.09
C TYR A 102 4.21 1.72 -19.52
N HIS A 103 2.98 1.88 -19.04
CA HIS A 103 1.83 1.08 -19.42
C HIS A 103 0.79 1.98 -20.10
N ALA A 104 0.80 1.99 -21.45
CA ALA A 104 -0.08 2.83 -22.27
C ALA A 104 -1.57 2.55 -22.02
N GLN A 105 -1.98 1.30 -21.77
CA GLN A 105 -3.38 0.95 -21.49
C GLN A 105 -3.92 1.58 -20.20
N MET A 106 -3.05 1.96 -19.26
CA MET A 106 -3.43 2.56 -17.99
C MET A 106 -3.13 4.06 -17.93
N ASP A 107 -2.58 4.64 -19.01
CA ASP A 107 -1.99 5.99 -19.01
C ASP A 107 -1.12 6.23 -17.77
N ALA A 108 -0.29 5.24 -17.41
CA ALA A 108 0.48 5.29 -16.17
C ALA A 108 1.87 4.67 -16.35
N MET A 109 2.85 5.25 -15.68
CA MET A 109 4.14 4.58 -15.46
C MET A 109 4.13 3.87 -14.11
N ILE A 110 4.64 2.65 -14.09
CA ILE A 110 4.72 1.82 -12.88
C ILE A 110 6.18 1.64 -12.51
N TRP A 111 6.54 2.19 -11.34
CA TRP A 111 7.85 2.01 -10.75
C TRP A 111 7.82 0.89 -9.72
N THR A 112 8.48 -0.22 -10.04
CA THR A 112 8.55 -1.42 -9.21
C THR A 112 9.87 -1.51 -8.47
N ILE A 113 9.79 -1.63 -7.14
CA ILE A 113 10.91 -1.76 -6.22
C ILE A 113 10.71 -3.06 -5.42
N LYS A 114 11.67 -3.99 -5.54
CA LYS A 114 11.59 -5.29 -4.85
C LYS A 114 11.58 -5.14 -3.33
N THR A 115 12.51 -4.32 -2.82
CA THR A 115 12.70 -4.08 -1.39
C THR A 115 12.93 -2.59 -1.17
N PHE A 116 12.09 -1.96 -0.36
CA PHE A 116 12.19 -0.56 0.04
C PHE A 116 12.50 -0.48 1.53
N GLU A 117 13.69 0.03 1.87
CA GLU A 117 14.16 0.12 3.24
C GLU A 117 13.47 1.25 4.03
N GLY A 118 13.35 1.08 5.35
CA GLY A 118 12.81 2.12 6.23
C GLY A 118 13.71 3.35 6.36
N ARG A 119 13.08 4.53 6.48
CA ARG A 119 13.74 5.85 6.54
C ARG A 119 14.64 6.21 5.35
N LYS A 120 14.52 5.50 4.23
CA LYS A 120 15.23 5.84 2.98
C LYS A 120 14.35 6.65 2.04
N ASN A 121 14.99 7.30 1.09
CA ASN A 121 14.32 7.97 -0.02
C ASN A 121 14.94 7.55 -1.34
N HIS A 122 14.09 7.36 -2.33
CA HIS A 122 14.47 6.98 -3.68
C HIS A 122 13.81 7.93 -4.68
N VAL A 123 14.46 8.10 -5.82
CA VAL A 123 14.06 9.06 -6.84
C VAL A 123 13.89 8.35 -8.19
N LEU A 124 12.83 8.72 -8.89
CA LEU A 124 12.57 8.40 -10.28
C LEU A 124 12.55 9.71 -11.07
N ARG A 125 13.32 9.76 -12.15
CA ARG A 125 13.21 10.78 -13.19
C ARG A 125 12.68 10.12 -14.45
N ALA A 126 11.62 10.65 -15.03
CA ALA A 126 11.07 10.19 -16.29
C ALA A 126 10.99 11.36 -17.27
N HIS A 127 11.35 11.09 -18.52
CA HIS A 127 11.23 12.04 -19.61
C HIS A 127 10.33 11.43 -20.68
N PHE A 128 9.37 12.22 -21.17
CA PHE A 128 8.52 11.84 -22.27
C PHE A 128 8.50 12.95 -23.32
N LYS A 129 8.35 12.57 -24.58
CA LYS A 129 8.02 13.49 -25.66
C LYS A 129 6.50 13.63 -25.74
N LEU A 130 6.04 14.83 -26.03
CA LEU A 130 4.63 15.12 -26.24
C LEU A 130 4.33 15.15 -27.74
N SER A 131 3.24 14.51 -28.17
CA SER A 131 2.73 14.67 -29.53
C SER A 131 2.00 16.01 -29.67
N SER A 132 2.20 16.69 -30.79
CA SER A 132 1.81 18.08 -31.04
C SER A 132 0.30 18.31 -31.29
N PHE A 133 -0.57 17.36 -30.99
CA PHE A 133 -2.02 17.45 -31.25
C PHE A 133 -2.82 17.76 -29.99
N SER A 134 -3.32 19.01 -29.97
CA SER A 134 -4.43 19.63 -29.23
C SER A 134 -4.52 19.58 -27.70
N ASP A 135 -4.69 20.80 -27.16
CA ASP A 135 -5.47 21.28 -26.02
C ASP A 135 -6.04 20.24 -25.04
N GLU A 136 -5.41 20.15 -23.86
CA GLU A 136 -6.05 20.02 -22.52
C GLU A 136 -4.96 19.77 -21.45
N ASP A 137 -4.09 20.76 -21.23
CA ASP A 137 -3.10 20.79 -20.13
C ASP A 137 -3.75 20.78 -18.71
N VAL A 138 -5.06 20.57 -18.59
CA VAL A 138 -5.88 20.87 -17.41
C VAL A 138 -6.29 19.61 -16.62
N LEU A 139 -6.37 18.43 -17.22
CA LEU A 139 -6.93 17.23 -16.54
C LEU A 139 -5.91 16.38 -15.76
N GLN A 140 -4.61 16.53 -16.01
CA GLN A 140 -3.59 15.66 -15.39
C GLN A 140 -3.18 16.06 -13.98
N LYS A 141 -3.31 17.34 -13.61
CA LYS A 141 -2.92 17.81 -12.27
C LYS A 141 -3.70 17.15 -11.13
N ASN A 142 -4.82 16.49 -11.43
CA ASN A 142 -5.73 15.97 -10.41
C ASN A 142 -5.77 14.45 -10.27
N LYS A 143 -5.04 13.67 -11.10
CA LYS A 143 -4.99 12.20 -10.93
C LYS A 143 -4.01 11.85 -9.80
N PRO A 144 -4.42 11.08 -8.78
CA PRO A 144 -3.54 10.73 -7.68
C PRO A 144 -2.48 9.69 -8.09
N ILE A 145 -1.34 9.73 -7.41
CA ILE A 145 -0.34 8.66 -7.43
C ILE A 145 -0.81 7.56 -6.49
N TYR A 146 -0.83 6.32 -6.97
CA TYR A 146 -1.15 5.17 -6.14
C TYR A 146 0.11 4.45 -5.69
N LEU A 147 0.09 3.95 -4.46
CA LEU A 147 1.17 3.15 -3.91
C LEU A 147 0.65 1.78 -3.52
N ARG A 148 1.31 0.72 -4.00
CA ARG A 148 1.11 -0.65 -3.54
C ARG A 148 2.35 -1.12 -2.81
N PHE A 149 2.20 -1.75 -1.66
CA PHE A 149 3.31 -2.30 -0.89
C PHE A 149 2.84 -3.32 0.13
N LYS A 150 3.79 -4.12 0.62
CA LYS A 150 3.62 -5.04 1.74
C LYS A 150 4.74 -4.87 2.76
N ILE A 151 4.42 -4.68 4.04
CA ILE A 151 5.40 -4.59 5.14
C ILE A 151 5.12 -5.71 6.12
N ASN A 152 6.09 -6.61 6.28
CA ASN A 152 6.01 -7.68 7.26
C ASN A 152 6.30 -7.17 8.67
N TYR A 153 5.74 -7.85 9.67
CA TYR A 153 5.95 -7.61 11.11
C TYR A 153 5.55 -6.19 11.57
N LYS A 154 4.66 -5.54 10.83
CA LYS A 154 4.13 -4.21 11.16
C LYS A 154 2.61 -4.22 11.16
N THR A 155 2.03 -3.64 12.21
CA THR A 155 0.64 -3.22 12.25
C THR A 155 0.57 -1.69 12.21
N VAL A 156 -0.30 -1.15 11.36
CA VAL A 156 -0.61 0.29 11.33
C VAL A 156 -1.69 0.63 12.36
N SER A 157 -2.63 -0.29 12.57
CA SER A 157 -3.68 -0.20 13.59
C SER A 157 -3.15 -0.16 15.03
N GLY A 158 -1.95 -0.69 15.26
CA GLY A 158 -1.43 -0.94 16.60
C GLY A 158 -2.05 -2.17 17.30
N LEU A 159 -2.96 -2.89 16.63
CA LEU A 159 -3.53 -4.12 17.16
C LEU A 159 -2.46 -5.20 17.29
N MET A 160 -2.50 -5.91 18.42
CA MET A 160 -1.62 -7.03 18.71
C MET A 160 -2.41 -8.11 19.46
N VAL A 161 -2.31 -9.35 18.99
CA VAL A 161 -2.80 -10.54 19.68
C VAL A 161 -1.94 -10.76 20.92
N LYS A 162 -2.55 -10.69 22.11
CA LYS A 162 -1.87 -10.90 23.39
C LYS A 162 -1.61 -12.38 23.67
N TYR A 163 -2.62 -13.22 23.44
CA TYR A 163 -2.54 -14.66 23.62
C TYR A 163 -3.58 -15.35 22.73
N LEU A 164 -3.30 -16.61 22.40
CA LEU A 164 -4.24 -17.52 21.77
C LEU A 164 -4.23 -18.81 22.60
N LYS A 165 -5.35 -19.12 23.26
CA LYS A 165 -5.48 -20.29 24.12
C LYS A 165 -6.32 -21.34 23.41
N VAL A 166 -5.75 -22.53 23.25
CA VAL A 166 -6.41 -23.66 22.61
C VAL A 166 -6.79 -24.67 23.69
N HIS A 167 -8.07 -25.00 23.76
CA HIS A 167 -8.61 -26.00 24.69
C HIS A 167 -9.02 -27.24 23.91
N GLU A 168 -8.21 -28.29 24.00
CA GLU A 168 -8.42 -29.54 23.28
C GLU A 168 -8.52 -30.70 24.28
N LYS A 169 -9.62 -31.46 24.22
CA LYS A 169 -9.93 -32.52 25.21
C LYS A 169 -9.08 -33.77 24.98
N SER A 170 -8.58 -33.98 23.77
CA SER A 170 -7.76 -35.14 23.40
C SER A 170 -6.31 -35.08 23.94
N GLY A 171 -5.91 -33.99 24.61
CA GLY A 171 -4.54 -33.83 25.13
C GLY A 171 -3.50 -33.47 24.07
N TYR A 172 -3.93 -33.20 22.84
CA TYR A 172 -3.06 -32.75 21.76
C TYR A 172 -2.38 -31.41 22.09
N LYS A 173 -1.05 -31.34 21.89
CA LYS A 173 -0.28 -30.11 22.09
C LYS A 173 -0.30 -29.27 20.82
N SER A 174 -1.04 -28.16 20.84
CA SER A 174 -1.07 -27.19 19.76
C SER A 174 0.09 -26.19 19.85
N LEU A 175 0.58 -25.74 18.68
CA LEU A 175 1.63 -24.72 18.55
C LEU A 175 1.08 -23.53 17.74
N PRO A 176 0.30 -22.63 18.38
CA PRO A 176 -0.24 -21.47 17.71
C PRO A 176 0.89 -20.50 17.32
N TRP A 177 0.80 -19.93 16.13
CA TRP A 177 1.69 -18.87 15.67
C TRP A 177 0.88 -17.67 15.17
N VAL A 178 1.47 -16.49 15.27
CA VAL A 178 0.86 -15.25 14.80
C VAL A 178 1.87 -14.49 13.96
N ARG A 179 1.43 -14.01 12.80
CA ARG A 179 2.22 -13.11 11.95
C ARG A 179 1.41 -11.86 11.67
N TYR A 180 2.10 -10.71 11.78
CA TYR A 180 1.56 -9.43 11.37
C TYR A 180 2.14 -9.02 10.04
N PHE A 181 1.30 -8.45 9.18
CA PHE A 181 1.74 -7.73 7.99
C PHE A 181 0.76 -6.60 7.70
N THR A 182 1.26 -5.57 7.02
CA THR A 182 0.47 -4.48 6.48
C THR A 182 0.60 -4.53 4.98
N GLU A 183 -0.52 -4.55 4.27
CA GLU A 183 -0.55 -4.43 2.83
C GLU A 183 -1.61 -3.42 2.40
N THR A 184 -1.40 -2.84 1.24
CA THR A 184 -2.39 -2.03 0.55
C THR A 184 -3.26 -2.91 -0.33
N LYS A 185 -4.58 -2.80 -0.20
CA LYS A 185 -5.55 -3.41 -1.13
C LYS A 185 -6.23 -2.35 -1.99
N ASP A 186 -6.59 -2.72 -3.21
CA ASP A 186 -7.49 -2.00 -4.12
C ASP A 186 -7.17 -0.51 -4.35
N ASN A 187 -5.89 -0.15 -4.49
CA ASN A 187 -5.45 1.23 -4.73
C ASN A 187 -5.90 2.25 -3.66
N ASN A 188 -6.21 1.80 -2.44
CA ASN A 188 -6.68 2.68 -1.37
C ASN A 188 -5.60 3.60 -0.77
N TYR A 189 -4.34 3.46 -1.20
CA TYR A 189 -3.26 4.36 -0.83
C TYR A 189 -2.97 5.32 -1.98
N ALA A 190 -3.73 6.41 -2.03
CA ALA A 190 -3.67 7.43 -3.07
C ALA A 190 -3.10 8.74 -2.50
N ILE A 191 -2.16 9.34 -3.22
CA ILE A 191 -1.55 10.63 -2.89
C ILE A 191 -1.89 11.59 -4.01
N ARG A 192 -2.65 12.65 -3.70
CA ARG A 192 -2.89 13.73 -4.65
C ARG A 192 -1.66 14.61 -4.74
N ILE A 193 -1.28 14.94 -5.96
CA ILE A 193 -0.24 15.92 -6.26
C ILE A 193 -0.93 17.29 -6.17
N ASN A 194 -0.28 18.27 -5.54
CA ASN A 194 -0.74 19.65 -5.48
C ASN A 194 -0.16 20.46 -6.63
#